data_AF-A0A556QLA9-F1
#
_entry.id   AF-A0A556QLA9-F1
#
_cell.length_a   1.000
_cell.length_b   1.000
_cell.length_c   1.000
_cell.angle_alpha   90.00
_cell.angle_beta   90.00
_cell.angle_gamma   90.00
#
_symmetry.space_group_name_H-M   'P 1'
#
loop_
_entity.id
_entity.type
_entity.pdbx_description
1 polymer ?
#
loop_
_entity_poly.entity_id
_entity_poly.type
_entity_poly.pdbx_seq_one_letter_code
_entity_poly.pdbx_strand_id
1 'polypeptide(L)'
;MSKPTQRSAQQSLPAGTAEQMIRVRVKALEIPPIKDGIVIGRDAAIGGEAMTRTLRLMTNEKFERFVIPKDDIIQDVILRSSVVRKLGKERMLKFIMDRIKPVMTDNELLMLDIDIELVIEDSL
;
A
#
# COMPACT_ATOMS: atom_id res chain seq x y z
N MET A 1 -72.11 -0.84 37.93
CA MET A 1 -72.28 -2.10 37.19
C MET A 1 -72.25 -1.74 35.71
N SER A 2 -71.36 -2.19 34.82
CA SER A 2 -70.35 -3.26 34.84
C SER A 2 -69.34 -2.99 33.70
N LYS A 3 -68.04 -3.21 33.95
CA LYS A 3 -67.00 -3.47 32.92
C LYS A 3 -67.40 -4.74 32.12
N PRO A 4 -66.95 -4.99 30.86
CA PRO A 4 -65.55 -4.97 30.40
C PRO A 4 -65.40 -4.41 28.95
N THR A 5 -64.23 -4.18 28.35
CA THR A 5 -63.29 -5.18 27.83
C THR A 5 -62.11 -4.43 27.19
N GLN A 6 -60.92 -5.00 27.36
CA GLN A 6 -59.61 -4.56 26.89
C GLN A 6 -59.56 -4.18 25.40
N ARG A 7 -58.82 -3.11 25.08
CA ARG A 7 -57.91 -3.10 23.93
C ARG A 7 -56.73 -2.19 24.25
N SER A 8 -55.63 -2.84 24.58
CA SER A 8 -54.26 -2.34 24.54
C SER A 8 -54.01 -1.68 23.19
N ALA A 9 -53.83 -0.35 23.19
CA ALA A 9 -53.19 0.36 22.09
C ALA A 9 -51.81 0.78 22.57
N GLN A 10 -50.84 -0.11 22.38
CA GLN A 10 -49.46 0.28 22.13
C GLN A 10 -49.48 1.31 21.00
N GLN A 11 -49.14 2.56 21.30
CA GLN A 11 -48.68 3.49 20.26
C GLN A 11 -47.15 3.59 20.39
N SER A 12 -46.55 2.61 19.72
CA SER A 12 -45.36 2.72 18.87
C SER A 12 -44.52 3.98 19.04
N LEU A 13 -43.28 3.78 19.50
CA LEU A 13 -42.15 4.67 19.26
C LEU A 13 -42.14 5.10 17.77
N PRO A 14 -41.90 6.38 17.44
CA PRO A 14 -41.85 6.83 16.06
C PRO A 14 -40.78 6.02 15.33
N ALA A 15 -41.13 5.55 14.13
CA ALA A 15 -40.22 4.86 13.23
C ALA A 15 -38.92 5.65 13.14
N GLY A 16 -37.83 5.07 13.64
CA GLY A 16 -36.53 5.73 13.69
C GLY A 16 -36.13 6.13 12.28
N THR A 17 -36.11 7.43 12.01
CA THR A 17 -35.31 7.99 10.93
C THR A 17 -33.88 7.58 11.21
N ALA A 18 -33.35 6.65 10.42
CA ALA A 18 -31.95 6.26 10.51
C ALA A 18 -31.09 7.52 10.28
N GLU A 19 -30.57 8.11 11.36
CA GLU A 19 -29.60 9.19 11.26
C GLU A 19 -28.30 8.61 10.69
N GLN A 20 -28.10 8.83 9.38
CA GLN A 20 -26.86 8.44 8.73
C GLN A 20 -25.77 9.45 9.05
N MET A 21 -24.89 9.09 9.98
CA MET A 21 -23.73 9.88 10.32
C MET A 21 -22.54 9.48 9.44
N ILE A 22 -22.06 10.40 8.61
CA ILE A 22 -20.81 10.24 7.86
C ILE A 22 -19.71 10.98 8.60
N ARG A 23 -18.72 10.24 9.12
CA ARG A 23 -17.53 10.82 9.75
C ARG A 23 -16.33 10.68 8.82
N VAL A 24 -15.86 11.79 8.28
CA VAL A 24 -14.69 11.85 7.40
C VAL A 24 -13.49 12.37 8.17
N ARG A 25 -12.32 11.74 7.98
CA ARG A 25 -11.03 12.28 8.43
C ARG A 25 -10.23 12.70 7.20
N VAL A 26 -9.79 13.96 7.18
CA VAL A 26 -8.99 14.52 6.09
C VAL A 26 -7.55 14.68 6.58
N LYS A 27 -6.59 14.27 5.76
CA LYS A 27 -5.15 14.47 5.97
C LYS A 27 -4.54 15.02 4.68
N ALA A 28 -3.49 15.81 4.81
CA ALA A 28 -2.68 16.19 3.65
C ALA A 28 -2.01 14.94 3.06
N LEU A 29 -2.00 14.84 1.74
CA LEU A 29 -1.28 13.78 1.05
C LEU A 29 0.21 14.15 0.98
N GLU A 30 1.07 13.27 1.48
CA GLU A 30 2.52 13.40 1.31
C GLU A 30 2.90 12.94 -0.10
N ILE A 31 3.62 13.79 -0.84
CA ILE A 31 4.04 13.53 -2.22
C ILE A 31 5.57 13.45 -2.29
N PRO A 32 6.14 12.37 -2.86
CA PRO A 32 5.47 11.13 -3.25
C PRO A 32 5.13 10.29 -2.00
N PRO A 33 4.03 9.51 -2.03
CA PRO A 33 3.73 8.57 -0.94
C PRO A 33 4.73 7.40 -0.91
N ILE A 34 5.49 7.19 -1.98
CA ILE A 34 6.48 6.11 -2.12
C ILE A 34 7.86 6.62 -1.72
N LYS A 35 8.43 5.99 -0.68
CA LYS A 35 9.77 6.31 -0.19
C LYS A 35 10.83 5.49 -0.92
N ASP A 36 10.96 4.20 -0.64
CA ASP A 36 12.17 3.46 -1.03
C ASP A 36 11.98 2.57 -2.24
N GLY A 37 10.77 2.05 -2.46
CA GLY A 37 10.50 1.24 -3.63
C GLY A 37 9.09 0.70 -3.71
N ILE A 38 8.84 -0.05 -4.78
CA ILE A 38 7.58 -0.72 -5.09
C ILE A 38 7.90 -2.08 -5.70
N VAL A 39 7.21 -3.12 -5.26
CA VAL A 39 7.15 -4.42 -5.92
C VAL A 39 5.78 -4.54 -6.59
N ILE A 40 5.77 -4.85 -7.88
CA ILE A 40 4.57 -4.85 -8.71
C ILE A 40 4.30 -6.27 -9.20
N GLY A 41 3.09 -6.75 -8.89
CA GLY A 41 2.61 -8.05 -9.33
C GLY A 41 2.33 -8.11 -10.84
N ARG A 42 2.30 -9.31 -11.40
CA ARG A 42 2.05 -9.56 -12.83
C ARG A 42 0.71 -9.06 -13.33
N ASP A 43 -0.32 -9.20 -12.51
CA ASP A 43 -1.72 -8.83 -12.79
C ASP A 43 -2.15 -7.62 -11.95
N ALA A 44 -1.18 -6.85 -11.45
CA ALA A 44 -1.43 -5.64 -10.67
C ALA A 44 -2.16 -4.57 -11.49
N ALA A 45 -2.95 -3.73 -10.80
CA ALA A 45 -3.77 -2.70 -11.43
C ALA A 45 -2.99 -1.66 -12.27
N ILE A 46 -1.68 -1.54 -12.03
CA ILE A 46 -0.78 -0.67 -12.79
C ILE A 46 0.58 -1.36 -12.96
N GLY A 47 1.07 -1.43 -14.20
CA GLY A 47 2.37 -2.03 -14.51
C GLY A 47 3.56 -1.10 -14.26
N GLY A 48 4.77 -1.65 -14.30
CA GLY A 48 5.99 -0.91 -13.93
C GLY A 48 6.30 0.32 -14.78
N GLU A 49 5.91 0.35 -16.06
CA GLU A 49 6.11 1.50 -16.95
C GLU A 49 5.27 2.70 -16.50
N ALA A 50 3.98 2.48 -16.29
CA ALA A 50 3.05 3.52 -15.86
C ALA A 50 3.38 4.02 -14.45
N MET A 51 3.79 3.12 -13.54
CA MET A 51 4.23 3.52 -12.20
C MET A 51 5.51 4.37 -12.25
N THR A 52 6.48 4.00 -13.08
CA THR A 52 7.72 4.78 -13.25
C THR A 52 7.44 6.19 -13.77
N ARG A 53 6.51 6.35 -14.71
CA ARG A 53 6.06 7.67 -15.19
C ARG A 53 5.39 8.49 -14.09
N THR A 54 4.55 7.84 -13.29
CA THR A 54 3.88 8.47 -12.14
C THR A 54 4.89 9.00 -11.13
N LEU A 55 5.90 8.18 -10.76
CA LEU A 55 6.97 8.60 -9.86
C LEU A 55 7.74 9.82 -10.40
N ARG A 56 8.05 9.84 -11.70
CA ARG A 56 8.73 10.98 -12.34
C ARG A 56 7.92 12.28 -12.31
N LEU A 57 6.59 12.20 -12.23
CA LEU A 57 5.72 13.37 -12.10
C LEU A 57 5.61 13.85 -10.64
N MET A 58 5.83 12.95 -9.68
CA MET A 58 5.68 13.24 -8.25
C MET A 58 6.98 13.70 -7.58
N THR A 59 8.15 13.32 -8.11
CA THR A 59 9.43 13.62 -7.46
C THR A 59 10.60 13.67 -8.45
N ASN A 60 11.62 14.45 -8.09
CA ASN A 60 12.91 14.49 -8.79
C ASN A 60 13.87 13.36 -8.36
N GLU A 61 13.48 12.56 -7.37
CA GLU A 61 14.27 11.40 -6.97
C GLU A 61 14.37 10.38 -8.10
N LYS A 62 15.55 9.76 -8.21
CA LYS A 62 15.80 8.75 -9.24
C LYS A 62 15.35 7.39 -8.73
N PHE A 63 14.49 6.75 -9.52
CA PHE A 63 14.08 5.36 -9.34
C PHE A 63 14.59 4.51 -10.50
N GLU A 64 15.04 3.31 -10.17
CA GLU A 64 15.47 2.29 -11.11
C GLU A 64 14.40 1.21 -11.18
N ARG A 65 14.01 0.86 -12.41
CA ARG A 65 13.07 -0.23 -12.69
C ARG A 65 13.84 -1.48 -13.09
N PHE A 66 13.50 -2.59 -12.46
CA PHE A 66 14.04 -3.92 -12.73
C PHE A 66 12.88 -4.82 -13.17
N VAL A 67 12.86 -5.17 -14.44
CA VAL A 67 11.92 -6.14 -14.99
C VAL A 67 12.34 -7.54 -14.54
N ILE A 68 11.40 -8.33 -14.04
CA ILE A 68 11.65 -9.72 -13.61
C ILE A 68 11.10 -10.67 -14.70
N PRO A 69 11.97 -11.17 -15.61
CA PRO A 69 11.51 -12.04 -16.68
C PRO A 69 11.12 -13.41 -16.15
N LYS A 70 10.03 -13.97 -16.68
CA LYS A 70 9.58 -15.36 -16.45
C LYS A 70 9.17 -15.71 -15.01
N ASP A 71 8.98 -14.72 -14.14
CA ASP A 71 8.42 -14.96 -12.81
C ASP A 71 6.88 -15.01 -12.86
N ASP A 72 6.22 -15.87 -12.12
CA ASP A 72 4.76 -16.00 -12.13
C ASP A 72 4.05 -14.90 -11.33
N ILE A 73 4.67 -14.37 -10.28
CA ILE A 73 4.05 -13.42 -9.35
C ILE A 73 4.48 -11.98 -9.63
N ILE A 74 5.79 -11.73 -9.77
CA ILE A 74 6.35 -10.39 -9.85
C ILE A 74 6.63 -10.01 -11.30
N GLN A 75 6.16 -8.83 -11.71
CA GLN A 75 6.48 -8.22 -13.01
C GLN A 75 7.71 -7.34 -12.93
N ASP A 76 7.71 -6.43 -11.97
CA ASP A 76 8.64 -5.32 -11.88
C ASP A 76 8.96 -5.01 -10.42
N VAL A 77 10.21 -4.63 -10.20
CA VAL A 77 10.66 -4.01 -8.96
C VAL A 77 11.16 -2.61 -9.29
N ILE A 78 10.65 -1.59 -8.61
CA ILE A 78 11.11 -0.22 -8.74
C ILE A 78 11.75 0.19 -7.42
N LEU A 79 13.03 0.57 -7.41
CA LEU A 79 13.73 0.98 -6.20
C LEU A 79 14.33 2.38 -6.38
N ARG A 80 14.36 3.16 -5.30
CA ARG A 80 15.10 4.41 -5.26
C ARG A 80 16.58 4.13 -5.50
N SER A 81 17.21 4.88 -6.41
CA SER A 81 18.61 4.67 -6.79
C SER A 81 19.58 4.78 -5.61
N SER A 82 19.28 5.58 -4.58
CA SER A 82 20.11 5.65 -3.37
C SER A 82 20.11 4.34 -2.58
N VAL A 83 18.96 3.66 -2.49
CA VAL A 83 18.84 2.33 -1.85
C VAL A 83 19.66 1.30 -2.63
N VAL A 84 19.51 1.29 -3.96
CA VAL A 84 20.26 0.38 -4.84
C VAL A 84 21.77 0.61 -4.69
N ARG A 85 22.23 1.86 -4.64
CA ARG A 85 23.64 2.20 -4.43
C ARG A 85 24.18 1.74 -3.08
N LYS A 86 23.39 1.84 -2.01
CA LYS A 86 23.81 1.45 -0.65
C LYS A 86 23.83 -0.06 -0.44
N LEU A 87 22.80 -0.77 -0.92
CA LEU A 87 22.58 -2.18 -0.60
C LEU A 87 23.01 -3.13 -1.73
N GLY A 88 23.14 -2.63 -2.96
CA GLY A 88 23.45 -3.40 -4.15
C GLY A 88 22.21 -4.01 -4.80
N LYS A 89 22.13 -3.91 -6.13
CA LYS A 89 21.02 -4.43 -6.95
C LYS A 89 20.74 -5.91 -6.69
N GLU A 90 21.76 -6.76 -6.80
CA GLU A 90 21.59 -8.21 -6.71
C GLU A 90 21.10 -8.65 -5.33
N ARG A 91 21.65 -8.04 -4.27
CA ARG A 91 21.23 -8.31 -2.89
C ARG A 91 19.77 -7.93 -2.67
N MET A 92 19.35 -6.77 -3.19
CA MET A 92 17.96 -6.32 -3.10
C MET A 92 17.01 -7.22 -3.87
N LEU A 93 17.31 -7.56 -5.12
CA LEU A 93 16.47 -8.47 -5.90
C LEU A 93 16.39 -9.84 -5.24
N LYS A 94 17.51 -10.40 -4.77
CA LYS A 94 17.51 -11.67 -4.03
C LYS A 94 16.62 -11.60 -2.79
N PHE A 95 16.73 -10.55 -1.99
CA PHE A 95 15.87 -10.35 -0.81
C PHE A 95 14.39 -10.31 -1.19
N ILE A 96 14.02 -9.56 -2.22
CA ILE A 96 12.64 -9.44 -2.69
C ILE A 96 12.11 -10.81 -3.13
N MET A 97 12.88 -11.54 -3.94
CA MET A 97 12.48 -12.86 -4.43
C MET A 97 12.37 -13.90 -3.29
N ASP A 98 13.26 -13.87 -2.31
CA ASP A 98 13.30 -14.87 -1.24
C ASP A 98 12.33 -14.57 -0.09
N ARG A 99 12.01 -13.29 0.14
CA ARG A 99 11.30 -12.85 1.35
C ARG A 99 9.98 -12.14 1.08
N ILE A 100 9.87 -11.42 -0.03
CA ILE A 100 8.65 -10.66 -0.36
C ILE A 100 7.75 -11.49 -1.29
N LYS A 101 8.30 -12.07 -2.36
CA LYS A 101 7.51 -12.90 -3.30
C LYS A 101 6.62 -13.94 -2.60
N PRO A 102 7.09 -14.72 -1.60
CA PRO A 102 6.28 -15.77 -0.98
C PRO A 102 5.04 -15.27 -0.23
N VAL A 103 4.98 -13.98 0.10
CA VAL A 103 3.87 -13.36 0.85
C VAL A 103 3.04 -12.39 -0.02
N MET A 104 3.35 -12.30 -1.31
CA MET A 104 2.72 -11.41 -2.26
C MET A 104 1.81 -12.20 -3.22
N THR A 105 0.70 -11.59 -3.65
CA THR A 105 -0.10 -12.10 -4.78
C THR A 105 0.18 -11.34 -6.07
N ASP A 106 -0.09 -11.96 -7.21
CA ASP A 106 0.19 -11.43 -8.54
C ASP A 106 -0.59 -10.13 -8.87
N ASN A 107 -1.67 -9.84 -8.18
CA ASN A 107 -2.52 -8.65 -8.39
C ASN A 107 -2.20 -7.47 -7.44
N GLU A 108 -1.14 -7.56 -6.63
CA GLU A 108 -0.80 -6.55 -5.62
C GLU A 108 0.25 -5.53 -6.08
N LEU A 109 0.26 -4.39 -5.38
CA LEU A 109 1.37 -3.45 -5.36
C LEU A 109 1.84 -3.26 -3.92
N LEU A 110 3.07 -3.63 -3.64
CA LEU A 110 3.66 -3.50 -2.31
C LEU A 110 4.63 -2.33 -2.29
N MET A 111 4.38 -1.35 -1.42
CA MET A 111 5.34 -0.28 -1.15
C MET A 111 6.42 -0.77 -0.17
N LEU A 112 7.66 -0.39 -0.45
CA LEU A 112 8.80 -0.65 0.41
C LEU A 112 9.14 0.61 1.19
N ASP A 113 9.29 0.45 2.50
CA ASP A 113 9.85 1.42 3.44
C ASP A 113 11.07 0.73 4.07
N ILE A 114 12.27 1.22 3.76
CA ILE A 114 13.53 0.53 4.04
C ILE A 114 14.36 1.41 4.96
N ASP A 115 14.49 0.98 6.22
CA ASP A 115 15.39 1.60 7.18
C ASP A 115 16.81 1.04 7.02
N ILE A 116 17.79 1.93 6.86
CA ILE A 116 19.20 1.58 6.63
C ILE A 116 20.06 2.31 7.66
N GLU A 117 20.52 1.57 8.66
CA GLU A 117 21.52 2.02 9.61
C GLU A 117 22.92 1.58 9.17
N LEU A 118 23.87 2.52 9.16
CA LEU A 118 25.28 2.28 8.83
C LEU A 118 26.12 2.70 10.03
N VAL A 119 26.73 1.71 10.69
CA VAL A 119 27.71 1.94 11.74
C VAL A 119 29.10 1.88 11.11
N ILE A 120 29.85 2.96 11.22
CA ILE A 120 31.23 3.06 10.76
C ILE A 120 32.10 3.25 11.98
N GLU A 121 32.99 2.30 12.23
CA GLU A 121 34.02 2.38 13.26
C GLU A 121 35.36 2.41 12.57
N ASP A 122 36.22 3.33 12.99
CA ASP A 122 37.60 3.43 12.51
C ASP A 122 38.54 3.57 13.70
N SER A 123 39.67 2.90 13.64
CA SER A 123 40.74 3.01 14.62
C SER A 123 41.91 3.71 13.93
N LEU A 124 42.03 5.02 14.18
CA LEU A 124 43.08 5.90 13.66
C LEU A 124 44.47 5.54 14.20
#